data_AF-A0A2T0RTV6-F1
#
_entry.id   AF-A0A2T0RTV6-F1
#
_cell.length_a   1.000
_cell.length_b   1.000
_cell.length_c   1.000
_cell.angle_alpha   90.00
_cell.angle_beta   90.00
_cell.angle_gamma   90.00
#
_symmetry.space_group_name_H-M   'P 1'
#
loop_
_entity.id
_entity.type
_entity.pdbx_description
1 polymer ?
#
loop_
_entity_poly.entity_id
_entity_poly.type
_entity_poly.pdbx_seq_one_letter_code
_entity_poly.pdbx_strand_id
1 'polypeptide(L)'
;MNTIENALELEYYHDYAGAISMYKKIIGNMHPPVDAFINLAFLYWSVVNNRLFDRSLKKECGVPAELLPASDKMYEFIINMGLQEHPQNIELAFWKLYFSEISYGKDVIEADYISLLTHYHNDSLVPYLVLAAYDKTKYRNELYLLREECSIHPTAKNLYIKAVIEGMPNL
;
A
#
# COMPACT_ATOMS: atom_id res chain seq x y z
N MET A 1 0.21 -24.55 4.17
CA MET A 1 -0.72 -23.69 3.41
C MET A 1 -0.09 -22.32 3.32
N ASN A 2 -0.05 -21.70 2.13
CA ASN A 2 0.37 -20.30 1.99
C ASN A 2 -0.87 -19.44 2.20
N THR A 3 -1.02 -18.85 3.39
CA THR A 3 -2.19 -18.02 3.72
C THR A 3 -1.78 -16.57 3.89
N ILE A 4 -2.74 -15.65 3.79
CA ILE A 4 -2.49 -14.22 3.97
C ILE A 4 -1.97 -13.92 5.37
N GLU A 5 -2.46 -14.64 6.39
CA GLU A 5 -2.06 -14.49 7.79
C GLU A 5 -0.57 -14.76 7.97
N ASN A 6 -0.02 -15.76 7.30
CA ASN A 6 1.42 -16.04 7.37
C ASN A 6 2.25 -14.90 6.79
N ALA A 7 1.78 -14.23 5.73
CA ALA A 7 2.48 -13.09 5.14
C ALA A 7 2.42 -11.87 6.07
N LEU A 8 1.26 -11.64 6.70
CA LEU A 8 1.05 -10.56 7.67
C LEU A 8 1.89 -10.77 8.93
N GLU A 9 2.03 -12.00 9.42
CA GLU A 9 2.89 -12.34 10.56
C GLU A 9 4.37 -12.04 10.24
N LEU A 10 4.82 -12.36 9.03
CA LEU A 10 6.18 -12.01 8.60
C LEU A 10 6.41 -10.50 8.57
N GLU A 11 5.44 -9.71 8.09
CA GLU A 11 5.52 -8.24 8.17
C GLU A 11 5.52 -7.73 9.61
N TYR A 12 4.72 -8.33 10.50
CA TYR A 12 4.68 -7.97 11.93
C TYR A 12 6.05 -8.12 12.60
N TYR A 13 6.80 -9.17 12.26
CA TYR A 13 8.17 -9.37 12.74
C TYR A 13 9.24 -8.67 11.89
N HIS A 14 8.83 -7.81 10.96
CA HIS A 14 9.71 -7.09 10.03
C HIS A 14 10.54 -8.00 9.10
N ASP A 15 10.15 -9.26 8.90
CA ASP A 15 10.69 -10.14 7.86
C ASP A 15 10.02 -9.86 6.52
N TYR A 16 10.39 -8.72 5.94
CA TYR A 16 9.86 -8.28 4.65
C TYR A 16 10.30 -9.17 3.49
N ALA A 17 11.45 -9.85 3.60
CA ALA A 17 11.93 -10.81 2.58
C ALA A 17 11.00 -12.02 2.49
N GLY A 18 10.68 -12.57 3.67
CA GLY A 18 9.74 -13.66 3.83
C GLY A 18 8.35 -13.24 3.37
N ALA A 19 7.87 -12.07 3.79
CA ALA A 19 6.57 -11.55 3.40
C ALA A 19 6.43 -11.40 1.88
N ILE A 20 7.41 -10.79 1.20
CA ILE A 20 7.45 -10.69 -0.27
C ILE A 20 7.36 -12.07 -0.92
N SER A 21 8.15 -13.03 -0.44
CA SER A 21 8.16 -14.39 -0.95
C SER A 21 6.82 -15.10 -0.75
N MET A 22 6.16 -14.84 0.38
CA MET A 22 4.85 -15.40 0.70
C MET A 22 3.74 -14.80 -0.18
N TYR A 23 3.68 -13.46 -0.31
CA TYR A 23 2.70 -12.79 -1.17
C TYR A 23 2.81 -13.22 -2.63
N LYS A 24 4.02 -13.39 -3.16
CA LYS A 24 4.22 -13.93 -4.53
C LYS A 24 3.60 -15.31 -4.70
N LYS A 25 3.74 -16.19 -3.70
CA LYS A 25 3.11 -17.52 -3.72
C LYS A 25 1.59 -17.42 -3.64
N ILE A 26 1.07 -16.52 -2.80
CA ILE A 26 -0.38 -16.30 -2.62
C ILE A 26 -1.02 -15.80 -3.91
N ILE A 27 -0.39 -14.82 -4.60
CA ILE A 27 -0.88 -14.28 -5.87
C ILE A 27 -0.90 -15.34 -6.99
N GLY A 28 -0.06 -16.38 -6.89
CA GLY A 28 -0.10 -17.50 -7.82
C GLY A 28 -1.26 -18.49 -7.61
N ASN A 29 -2.05 -18.33 -6.55
CA ASN A 29 -3.20 -19.19 -6.28
C ASN A 29 -4.44 -18.76 -7.08
N MET A 30 -5.46 -19.62 -7.13
CA MET A 30 -6.76 -19.27 -7.67
C MET A 30 -7.47 -18.29 -6.72
N HIS A 31 -7.95 -17.16 -7.25
CA HIS A 31 -8.60 -16.06 -6.51
C HIS A 31 -7.79 -15.54 -5.31
N PRO A 32 -6.61 -14.94 -5.54
CA PRO A 32 -5.82 -14.39 -4.44
C PRO A 32 -6.57 -13.26 -3.74
N PRO A 33 -6.44 -13.12 -2.41
CA PRO A 33 -7.04 -12.02 -1.68
C PRO A 33 -6.43 -10.68 -2.10
N VAL A 34 -7.23 -9.61 -2.06
CA VAL A 34 -6.82 -8.26 -2.47
C VAL A 34 -5.59 -7.77 -1.70
N ASP A 35 -5.51 -8.06 -0.39
CA ASP A 35 -4.43 -7.62 0.48
C ASP A 35 -3.06 -8.13 0.03
N ALA A 36 -3.01 -9.32 -0.59
CA ALA A 36 -1.75 -9.85 -1.11
C ALA A 36 -1.18 -8.98 -2.23
N PHE A 37 -2.03 -8.45 -3.10
CA PHE A 37 -1.61 -7.53 -4.17
C PHE A 37 -1.20 -6.18 -3.60
N ILE A 38 -2.01 -5.61 -2.71
CA ILE A 38 -1.79 -4.28 -2.12
C ILE A 38 -0.48 -4.27 -1.32
N ASN A 39 -0.32 -5.18 -0.37
CA ASN A 39 0.84 -5.20 0.51
C ASN A 39 2.13 -5.51 -0.27
N LEU A 40 2.08 -6.44 -1.24
CA LEU A 40 3.24 -6.73 -2.07
C LEU A 40 3.64 -5.53 -2.93
N ALA A 41 2.68 -4.88 -3.60
CA ALA A 41 2.97 -3.69 -4.40
C ALA A 41 3.57 -2.58 -3.53
N PHE A 42 3.04 -2.37 -2.34
CA PHE A 42 3.53 -1.38 -1.40
C PHE A 42 4.97 -1.68 -0.93
N LEU A 43 5.30 -2.94 -0.66
CA LEU A 43 6.67 -3.35 -0.34
C LEU A 43 7.63 -3.04 -1.50
N TYR A 44 7.27 -3.38 -2.75
CA TYR A 44 8.10 -3.01 -3.90
C TYR A 44 8.25 -1.49 -4.07
N TRP A 45 7.15 -0.73 -3.94
CA TRP A 45 7.16 0.72 -4.07
C TRP A 45 8.05 1.39 -3.00
N SER A 46 8.00 0.91 -1.76
CA SER A 46 8.77 1.47 -0.65
C SER A 46 10.27 1.17 -0.72
N VAL A 47 10.67 0.04 -1.34
CA VAL A 47 12.09 -0.25 -1.67
C VAL A 47 12.63 0.79 -2.65
N VAL A 48 11.90 1.03 -3.75
CA VAL A 48 12.29 1.97 -4.82
C VAL A 48 12.37 3.39 -4.27
N ASN A 49 11.36 3.83 -3.52
CA ASN A 49 11.25 5.21 -3.05
C ASN A 49 11.97 5.48 -1.71
N ASN A 50 12.68 4.49 -1.16
CA ASN A 50 13.43 4.59 0.11
C ASN A 50 12.57 5.10 1.29
N ARG A 51 11.28 4.75 1.31
CA ARG A 51 10.29 5.29 2.25
C ARG A 51 10.21 4.54 3.58
N LEU A 52 10.64 3.29 3.60
CA LEU A 52 10.56 2.42 4.79
C LEU A 52 11.88 1.73 5.15
N PHE A 53 12.77 1.58 4.18
CA PHE A 53 14.00 0.85 4.37
C PHE A 53 15.14 1.82 4.53
N ASP A 54 15.72 1.86 5.73
CA ASP A 54 17.10 2.29 5.90
C ASP A 54 17.99 1.48 4.93
N ARG A 55 19.11 2.05 4.51
CA ARG A 55 20.07 1.46 3.58
C ARG A 55 20.53 0.06 4.05
N SER A 56 20.47 -0.20 5.36
CA SER A 56 20.67 -1.49 6.04
C SER A 56 19.59 -2.53 5.70
N LEU A 57 18.31 -2.16 5.81
CA LEU A 57 17.17 -3.03 5.52
C LEU A 57 17.08 -3.42 4.03
N LYS A 58 17.55 -2.61 3.09
CA LYS A 58 17.63 -3.01 1.67
C LYS A 58 18.48 -4.28 1.46
N LYS A 59 19.46 -4.50 2.33
CA LYS A 59 20.36 -5.65 2.30
C LYS A 59 19.81 -6.86 3.07
N GLU A 60 19.06 -6.61 4.16
CA GLU A 60 18.48 -7.64 5.05
C GLU A 60 17.10 -8.13 4.62
N CYS A 61 16.27 -7.27 4.01
CA CYS A 61 14.95 -7.63 3.44
C CYS A 61 15.07 -8.55 2.22
N GLY A 62 16.28 -9.01 1.91
CA GLY A 62 16.53 -10.01 0.88
C GLY A 62 15.84 -9.69 -0.43
N VAL A 63 15.65 -8.40 -0.76
CA VAL A 63 15.19 -8.00 -2.09
C VAL A 63 16.34 -8.47 -2.98
N PRO A 64 16.16 -9.58 -3.72
CA PRO A 64 17.26 -10.15 -4.48
C PRO A 64 17.82 -9.03 -5.35
N ALA A 65 19.14 -8.91 -5.44
CA ALA A 65 19.76 -7.85 -6.24
C ALA A 65 19.27 -7.86 -7.70
N GLU A 66 18.74 -9.00 -8.13
CA GLU A 66 18.06 -9.27 -9.41
C GLU A 66 16.70 -8.57 -9.56
N LEU A 67 16.00 -8.24 -8.47
CA LEU A 67 14.72 -7.51 -8.47
C LEU A 67 14.90 -5.99 -8.45
N LEU A 68 16.07 -5.46 -8.07
CA LEU A 68 16.34 -4.01 -7.99
C LEU A 68 16.33 -3.28 -9.36
N PRO A 69 16.78 -3.87 -10.48
CA PRO A 69 16.69 -3.23 -11.80
C PRO A 69 15.29 -3.34 -12.44
N ALA A 70 14.43 -4.23 -11.93
CA ALA A 70 13.06 -4.43 -12.41
C ALA A 70 12.02 -3.78 -11.47
N SER A 71 12.39 -3.42 -10.24
CA SER A 71 11.48 -2.97 -9.18
C SER A 71 10.76 -1.67 -9.49
N ASP A 72 11.35 -0.80 -10.32
CA ASP A 72 10.81 0.51 -10.67
C ASP A 72 9.40 0.43 -11.27
N LYS A 73 9.04 -0.72 -11.84
CA LYS A 73 7.70 -0.98 -12.38
C LYS A 73 6.99 -2.19 -11.77
N MET A 74 7.62 -2.90 -10.84
CA MET A 74 7.01 -4.10 -10.24
C MET A 74 5.76 -3.74 -9.44
N TYR A 75 5.78 -2.65 -8.67
CA TYR A 75 4.59 -2.23 -7.92
C TYR A 75 3.42 -1.90 -8.87
N GLU A 76 3.68 -1.26 -10.02
CA GLU A 76 2.65 -0.98 -11.02
C GLU A 76 2.09 -2.27 -11.63
N PHE A 77 2.97 -3.21 -11.98
CA PHE A 77 2.55 -4.50 -12.51
C PHE A 77 1.64 -5.24 -11.52
N ILE A 78 2.03 -5.29 -10.25
CA ILE A 78 1.28 -6.00 -9.20
C ILE A 78 -0.07 -5.34 -8.93
N ILE A 79 -0.13 -4.00 -8.86
CA ILE A 79 -1.40 -3.28 -8.72
C ILE A 79 -2.30 -3.51 -9.92
N ASN A 80 -1.76 -3.49 -11.15
CA ASN A 80 -2.56 -3.75 -12.35
C ASN A 80 -3.08 -5.20 -12.39
N MET A 81 -2.29 -6.18 -11.97
CA MET A 81 -2.79 -7.56 -11.79
C MET A 81 -3.90 -7.61 -10.74
N GLY A 82 -3.72 -6.94 -9.60
CA GLY A 82 -4.75 -6.87 -8.56
C GLY A 82 -6.06 -6.28 -9.09
N LEU A 83 -5.99 -5.22 -9.91
CA LEU A 83 -7.15 -4.60 -10.55
C LEU A 83 -7.79 -5.48 -11.65
N GLN A 84 -7.03 -6.39 -12.26
CA GLN A 84 -7.61 -7.37 -13.19
C GLN A 84 -8.46 -8.41 -12.44
N GLU A 85 -7.97 -8.88 -11.28
CA GLU A 85 -8.67 -9.85 -10.44
C GLU A 85 -9.81 -9.21 -9.62
N HIS A 86 -9.61 -7.97 -9.15
CA HIS A 86 -10.51 -7.24 -8.26
C HIS A 86 -10.84 -5.85 -8.83
N PRO A 87 -11.51 -5.75 -9.99
CA PRO A 87 -11.67 -4.50 -10.74
C PRO A 87 -12.50 -3.42 -10.04
N GLN A 88 -13.25 -3.77 -9.00
CA GLN A 88 -14.10 -2.85 -8.22
C GLN A 88 -13.51 -2.51 -6.84
N ASN A 89 -12.23 -2.81 -6.61
CA ASN A 89 -11.61 -2.48 -5.33
C ASN A 89 -11.01 -1.05 -5.34
N ILE A 90 -11.55 -0.17 -4.47
CA ILE A 90 -11.08 1.23 -4.38
C ILE A 90 -9.64 1.34 -3.93
N GLU A 91 -9.16 0.43 -3.08
CA GLU A 91 -7.85 0.60 -2.44
C GLU A 91 -6.74 0.29 -3.44
N LEU A 92 -6.94 -0.74 -4.27
CA LEU A 92 -6.08 -0.97 -5.43
C LEU A 92 -6.07 0.23 -6.38
N ALA A 93 -7.23 0.83 -6.67
CA ALA A 93 -7.33 2.00 -7.53
C ALA A 93 -6.63 3.23 -6.90
N PHE A 94 -6.80 3.43 -5.60
CA PHE A 94 -6.13 4.44 -4.81
C PHE A 94 -4.61 4.28 -4.90
N TRP A 95 -4.08 3.10 -4.59
CA TRP A 95 -2.63 2.87 -4.61
C TRP A 95 -2.03 3.06 -6.00
N LYS A 96 -2.75 2.69 -7.07
CA LYS A 96 -2.34 2.99 -8.45
C LYS A 96 -2.14 4.49 -8.68
N LEU A 97 -3.11 5.29 -8.24
CA LEU A 97 -3.08 6.75 -8.37
C LEU A 97 -1.99 7.36 -7.50
N TYR A 98 -1.96 6.98 -6.22
CA TYR A 98 -1.00 7.46 -5.23
C TYR A 98 0.45 7.17 -5.61
N PHE A 99 0.76 5.93 -6.02
CA PHE A 99 2.11 5.60 -6.49
C PHE A 99 2.50 6.42 -7.72
N SER A 100 1.54 6.69 -8.62
CA SER A 100 1.82 7.50 -9.81
C SER A 100 2.14 8.95 -9.46
N GLU A 101 1.39 9.53 -8.52
CA GLU A 101 1.63 10.89 -8.01
C GLU A 101 3.01 10.98 -7.36
N ILE A 102 3.31 10.11 -6.39
CA ILE A 102 4.53 10.23 -5.59
C ILE A 102 5.78 9.86 -6.40
N SER A 103 5.72 8.86 -7.27
CA SER A 103 6.90 8.39 -8.02
C SER A 103 7.21 9.27 -9.25
N TYR A 104 6.20 9.84 -9.90
CA TYR A 104 6.37 10.54 -11.18
C TYR A 104 5.95 12.01 -11.16
N GLY A 105 5.46 12.52 -10.02
CA GLY A 105 4.97 13.89 -9.92
C GLY A 105 3.82 14.17 -10.88
N LYS A 106 2.93 13.19 -11.13
CA LYS A 106 1.73 13.45 -11.92
C LYS A 106 0.88 14.51 -11.22
N ASP A 107 0.32 15.43 -12.00
CA ASP A 107 -0.63 16.44 -11.53
C ASP A 107 -1.97 15.79 -11.16
N VAL A 108 -2.00 15.08 -10.03
CA VAL A 108 -3.22 14.51 -9.44
C VAL A 108 -3.82 15.56 -8.52
N ILE A 109 -5.13 15.79 -8.64
CA ILE A 109 -5.86 16.79 -7.86
C ILE A 109 -6.90 16.12 -6.94
N GLU A 110 -7.45 16.89 -6.00
CA GLU A 110 -8.50 16.42 -5.07
C GLU A 110 -9.64 15.70 -5.81
N ALA A 111 -10.07 16.22 -6.96
CA ALA A 111 -11.15 15.67 -7.75
C ALA A 111 -10.89 14.23 -8.24
N ASP A 112 -9.62 13.87 -8.49
CA ASP A 112 -9.26 12.50 -8.90
C ASP A 112 -9.52 11.52 -7.75
N TYR A 113 -9.16 11.89 -6.51
CA TYR A 113 -9.43 11.08 -5.32
C TYR A 113 -10.92 11.03 -4.96
N ILE A 114 -11.64 12.14 -5.11
CA ILE A 114 -13.11 12.15 -4.96
C ILE A 114 -13.76 11.24 -6.00
N SER A 115 -13.23 11.20 -7.23
CA SER A 115 -13.76 10.31 -8.26
C SER A 115 -13.64 8.84 -7.87
N LEU A 116 -12.61 8.44 -7.13
CA LEU A 116 -12.49 7.07 -6.64
C LEU A 116 -13.66 6.72 -5.72
N LEU A 117 -14.03 7.62 -4.79
CA LEU A 117 -15.13 7.41 -3.85
C LEU A 117 -16.51 7.32 -4.54
N THR A 118 -16.67 7.92 -5.72
CA THR A 118 -17.93 7.87 -6.47
C THR A 118 -18.04 6.67 -7.41
N HIS A 119 -16.91 6.20 -7.95
CA HIS A 119 -16.88 5.11 -8.94
C HIS A 119 -16.76 3.73 -8.32
N TYR A 120 -16.18 3.62 -7.13
CA TYR A 120 -15.95 2.35 -6.45
C TYR A 120 -16.86 2.22 -5.23
N HIS A 121 -17.50 1.06 -5.08
CA HIS A 121 -18.41 0.76 -3.97
C HIS A 121 -17.73 -0.17 -2.98
N ASN A 122 -16.90 0.37 -2.08
CA ASN A 122 -16.40 -0.37 -0.92
C ASN A 122 -16.07 0.60 0.25
N ASP A 123 -15.72 0.01 1.40
CA ASP A 123 -15.56 0.74 2.66
C ASP A 123 -14.10 1.10 3.00
N SER A 124 -13.16 1.09 2.04
CA SER A 124 -11.76 1.41 2.38
C SER A 124 -11.62 2.88 2.77
N LEU A 125 -10.99 3.10 3.93
CA LEU A 125 -10.71 4.44 4.45
C LEU A 125 -9.44 5.07 3.85
N VAL A 126 -8.65 4.29 3.11
CA VAL A 126 -7.34 4.73 2.60
C VAL A 126 -7.40 6.00 1.72
N PRO A 127 -8.41 6.21 0.84
CA PRO A 127 -8.50 7.46 0.06
C PRO A 127 -8.53 8.74 0.90
N TYR A 128 -9.06 8.67 2.13
CA TYR A 128 -9.11 9.82 3.03
C TYR A 128 -7.74 10.27 3.52
N LEU A 129 -6.70 9.43 3.40
CA LEU A 129 -5.31 9.81 3.68
C LEU A 129 -4.88 11.05 2.88
N VAL A 130 -5.26 11.11 1.59
CA VAL A 130 -4.91 12.23 0.71
C VAL A 130 -5.95 13.34 0.79
N LEU A 131 -7.24 13.00 0.85
CA LEU A 131 -8.31 14.01 0.92
C LEU A 131 -8.19 14.90 2.16
N ALA A 132 -7.71 14.36 3.28
CA ALA A 132 -7.48 15.15 4.48
C ALA A 132 -6.32 16.16 4.36
N ALA A 133 -5.43 16.02 3.36
CA ALA A 133 -4.46 17.06 3.05
C ALA A 133 -5.12 18.31 2.41
N TYR A 134 -6.29 18.14 1.78
CA TYR A 134 -7.08 19.23 1.19
C TYR A 134 -8.03 19.87 2.21
N ASP A 135 -8.80 19.07 2.94
CA ASP A 135 -9.68 19.54 4.01
C ASP A 135 -9.66 18.60 5.22
N LYS A 136 -8.70 18.86 6.10
CA LYS A 136 -8.48 18.07 7.32
C LYS A 136 -9.67 18.08 8.28
N THR A 137 -10.42 19.19 8.34
CA THR A 137 -11.55 19.31 9.29
C THR A 137 -12.70 18.43 8.82
N LYS A 138 -12.96 18.42 7.51
CA LYS A 138 -14.00 17.60 6.91
C LYS A 138 -13.76 16.09 7.09
N TYR A 139 -12.52 15.63 6.93
CA TYR A 139 -12.20 14.19 6.92
C TYR A 139 -11.54 13.68 8.22
N ARG A 140 -11.73 14.40 9.33
CA ARG A 140 -11.07 14.08 10.61
C ARG A 140 -11.46 12.70 11.16
N ASN A 141 -12.73 12.33 11.04
CA ASN A 141 -13.22 11.07 11.60
C ASN A 141 -12.67 9.87 10.83
N GLU A 142 -12.63 9.96 9.50
CA GLU A 142 -12.09 8.95 8.60
C GLU A 142 -10.60 8.74 8.86
N LEU A 143 -9.84 9.82 9.07
CA LEU A 143 -8.43 9.71 9.47
C LEU A 143 -8.24 9.03 10.82
N TYR A 144 -9.08 9.35 11.81
CA TYR A 144 -9.03 8.71 13.11
C TYR A 144 -9.27 7.20 12.97
N LEU A 145 -10.33 6.80 12.27
CA LEU A 145 -10.66 5.39 12.05
C LEU A 145 -9.57 4.66 11.25
N LEU A 146 -9.04 5.29 10.20
CA LEU A 146 -7.94 4.73 9.40
C LEU A 146 -6.70 4.49 10.26
N ARG A 147 -6.36 5.42 11.16
CA ARG A 147 -5.22 5.28 12.07
C ARG A 147 -5.42 4.13 13.06
N GLU A 148 -6.63 3.98 13.60
CA GLU A 148 -6.97 2.87 14.49
C GLU A 148 -6.88 1.53 13.75
N GLU A 149 -7.45 1.42 12.55
CA GLU A 149 -7.36 0.23 11.69
C GLU A 149 -5.90 -0.14 11.40
N CYS A 150 -5.07 0.84 11.02
CA CYS A 150 -3.65 0.64 10.77
C CYS A 150 -2.87 0.18 12.02
N SER A 151 -3.38 0.46 13.22
CA SER A 151 -2.74 0.04 14.48
C SER A 151 -3.05 -1.41 14.85
N ILE A 152 -4.09 -2.02 14.29
CA ILE A 152 -4.45 -3.43 14.54
C ILE A 152 -3.49 -4.36 13.79
N HIS A 153 -3.16 -4.04 12.55
CA HIS A 153 -2.28 -4.85 11.69
C HIS A 153 -1.11 -4.01 11.18
N PRO A 154 0.08 -4.08 11.81
CA PRO A 154 1.21 -3.19 11.49
C PRO A 154 2.00 -3.68 10.26
N THR A 155 1.32 -3.88 9.13
CA THR A 155 1.99 -4.08 7.84
C THR A 155 2.83 -2.86 7.47
N ALA A 156 3.80 -3.00 6.58
CA ALA A 156 4.59 -1.89 6.07
C ALA A 156 3.70 -0.74 5.55
N LYS A 157 2.63 -1.09 4.83
CA LYS A 157 1.61 -0.14 4.36
C LYS A 157 0.97 0.61 5.52
N ASN A 158 0.48 -0.10 6.52
CA ASN A 158 -0.25 0.51 7.63
C ASN A 158 0.67 1.35 8.53
N LEU A 159 1.91 0.92 8.73
CA LEU A 159 2.94 1.71 9.41
C LEU A 159 3.23 3.01 8.66
N TYR A 160 3.31 2.96 7.33
CA TYR A 160 3.47 4.16 6.50
C TYR A 160 2.28 5.10 6.61
N ILE A 161 1.05 4.60 6.43
CA ILE A 161 -0.18 5.40 6.55
C ILE A 161 -0.20 6.09 7.92
N LYS A 162 0.05 5.34 8.99
CA LYS A 162 0.09 5.88 10.35
C LYS A 162 1.13 6.98 10.50
N ALA A 163 2.35 6.78 10.00
CA ALA A 163 3.40 7.78 10.03
C ALA A 163 3.02 9.05 9.25
N VAL A 164 2.36 8.91 8.09
CA VAL A 164 1.85 10.04 7.30
C VAL A 164 0.79 10.81 8.09
N ILE A 165 -0.18 10.11 8.69
CA ILE A 165 -1.23 10.72 9.51
C ILE A 165 -0.61 11.46 10.70
N GLU A 166 0.27 10.83 11.46
CA GLU A 166 0.91 11.41 12.65
C GLU A 166 1.83 12.58 12.32
N GLY A 167 2.39 12.62 11.10
CA GLY A 167 3.16 13.74 10.58
C GLY A 167 2.33 14.95 10.15
N MET A 168 0.99 14.84 10.06
CA MET A 168 0.14 15.97 9.69
C MET A 168 0.03 16.97 10.86
N PRO A 169 0.39 18.25 10.68
CA PRO A 169 0.35 19.23 11.77
C PRO A 169 -1.06 19.36 12.38
N ASN A 170 -1.14 19.32 13.72
CA ASN A 170 -2.34 19.53 14.56
C ASN A 170 -3.45 18.45 14.47
N LEU A 171 -3.14 17.16 14.67
CA LEU A 171 -4.18 16.14 14.93
C LEU A 171 -4.65 16.16 16.40
#